data_AF-A0A965KR96-F1
#
_entry.id   AF-A0A965KR96-F1
#
_cell.length_a   1.000
_cell.length_b   1.000
_cell.length_c   1.000
_cell.angle_alpha   90.00
_cell.angle_beta   90.00
_cell.angle_gamma   90.00
#
_symmetry.space_group_name_H-M   'P 1'
#
loop_
_entity.id
_entity.type
_entity.pdbx_description
1 polymer ?
#
loop_
_entity_poly.entity_id
_entity_poly.type
_entity_poly.pdbx_seq_one_letter_code
_entity_poly.pdbx_strand_id
1 'polypeptide(L)'
;MTFAELQSLLEQIAGAVAKLRQTLETNNMDALPEALEQTRLALELINGYPEGPEKMKSDINQYPEEQKQILHGLLDQASVDHQINGDLIRLAMQRSAAMQSFIAQQAPGATYGSDGEVPGAVGGVLSRKV
;
A
#
# COMPACT_ATOMS: atom_id res chain seq x y z
N MET A 1 16.05 21.08 -18.78
CA MET A 1 14.92 21.21 -17.85
C MET A 1 15.18 22.45 -17.00
N THR A 2 14.18 23.30 -16.83
CA THR A 2 14.25 24.53 -16.05
C THR A 2 13.87 24.26 -14.59
N PHE A 3 14.22 25.18 -13.69
CA PHE A 3 13.83 25.11 -12.28
C PHE A 3 12.31 24.96 -12.12
N ALA A 4 11.53 25.75 -12.87
CA ALA A 4 10.07 25.73 -12.79
C ALA A 4 9.46 24.38 -13.24
N GLU A 5 10.02 23.76 -14.28
CA GLU A 5 9.58 22.43 -14.75
C GLU A 5 9.86 21.35 -13.70
N LEU A 6 11.04 21.39 -13.08
CA LEU A 6 11.43 20.44 -12.04
C LEU A 6 10.64 20.64 -10.75
N GLN A 7 10.44 21.89 -10.34
CA GLN A 7 9.60 22.23 -9.21
C GLN A 7 8.18 21.74 -9.42
N SER A 8 7.58 22.01 -10.59
CA SER A 8 6.22 21.57 -10.90
C SER A 8 6.08 20.04 -10.91
N LEU A 9 7.11 19.33 -11.37
CA LEU A 9 7.14 17.87 -11.31
C LEU A 9 7.16 17.37 -9.85
N LEU A 10 8.03 17.94 -9.01
CA LEU A 10 8.12 17.57 -7.60
C LEU A 10 6.85 17.94 -6.81
N GLU A 11 6.22 19.07 -7.10
CA GLU A 11 4.94 19.48 -6.52
C GLU A 11 3.81 18.51 -6.88
N GLN A 12 3.76 18.03 -8.14
CA GLN A 12 2.78 17.02 -8.54
C GLN A 12 2.96 15.71 -7.78
N ILE A 13 4.20 15.28 -7.55
CA ILE A 13 4.51 14.08 -6.78
C ILE A 13 4.11 14.27 -5.32
N ALA A 14 4.58 15.35 -4.69
CA ALA A 14 4.27 15.65 -3.29
C ALA A 14 2.75 15.76 -3.09
N GLY A 15 2.04 16.42 -4.01
CA GLY A 15 0.59 16.56 -3.99
C GLY A 15 -0.15 15.22 -4.11
N ALA A 16 0.27 14.35 -5.02
CA ALA A 16 -0.35 13.03 -5.20
C ALA A 16 -0.18 12.15 -3.95
N VAL A 17 1.04 12.11 -3.39
CA VAL A 17 1.35 11.33 -2.18
C VAL A 17 0.60 11.89 -0.97
N ALA A 18 0.52 13.21 -0.82
CA ALA A 18 -0.25 13.86 0.24
C ALA A 18 -1.76 13.60 0.10
N LYS A 19 -2.31 13.58 -1.11
CA LYS A 19 -3.72 13.23 -1.37
C LYS A 19 -4.01 11.78 -0.99
N LEU A 20 -3.10 10.85 -1.28
CA LEU A 20 -3.21 9.47 -0.83
C LEU A 20 -3.20 9.38 0.71
N ARG A 21 -2.32 10.14 1.36
CA ARG A 21 -2.29 10.23 2.82
C ARG A 21 -3.61 10.68 3.41
N GLN A 22 -4.14 11.79 2.90
CA GLN A 22 -5.43 12.32 3.34
C GLN A 22 -6.55 11.29 3.14
N THR A 23 -6.54 10.59 2.01
CA THR A 23 -7.53 9.55 1.70
C THR A 23 -7.45 8.37 2.67
N LEU A 24 -6.23 7.94 3.03
CA LEU A 24 -5.98 6.88 4.00
C LEU A 24 -6.36 7.32 5.43
N GLU A 25 -5.98 8.52 5.86
CA GLU A 25 -6.30 9.08 7.18
C GLU A 25 -7.82 9.25 7.38
N THR A 26 -8.52 9.72 6.34
CA THR A 26 -9.98 9.88 6.36
C THR A 26 -10.75 8.57 6.15
N ASN A 27 -10.06 7.46 5.90
CA ASN A 27 -10.65 6.17 5.55
C ASN A 27 -11.66 6.25 4.38
N ASN A 28 -11.42 7.16 3.43
CA ASN A 28 -12.30 7.35 2.28
C ASN A 28 -12.04 6.25 1.23
N MET A 29 -12.76 5.14 1.34
CA MET A 29 -12.59 3.97 0.47
C MET A 29 -13.01 4.22 -0.99
N ASP A 30 -13.90 5.19 -1.24
CA ASP A 30 -14.36 5.53 -2.59
C ASP A 30 -13.28 6.26 -3.39
N ALA A 31 -12.53 7.15 -2.74
CA ALA A 31 -11.45 7.93 -3.36
C ALA A 31 -10.10 7.19 -3.40
N LEU A 32 -9.96 6.08 -2.66
CA LEU A 32 -8.71 5.34 -2.52
C LEU A 32 -8.14 4.82 -3.85
N PRO A 33 -8.93 4.21 -4.76
CA PRO A 33 -8.42 3.73 -6.05
C PRO A 33 -7.85 4.85 -6.91
N GLU A 34 -8.55 6.00 -6.97
CA GLU A 34 -8.08 7.17 -7.73
C GLU A 34 -6.79 7.74 -7.13
N ALA A 35 -6.72 7.88 -5.81
CA ALA A 35 -5.54 8.42 -5.14
C ALA A 35 -4.31 7.52 -5.30
N LEU A 36 -4.51 6.19 -5.28
CA LEU A 36 -3.44 5.23 -5.55
C LEU A 36 -2.94 5.32 -6.99
N GLU A 37 -3.83 5.41 -7.97
CA GLU A 37 -3.46 5.54 -9.37
C GLU A 37 -2.75 6.87 -9.65
N GLN A 38 -3.23 7.99 -9.08
CA GLN A 38 -2.54 9.28 -9.18
C GLN A 38 -1.14 9.23 -8.56
N THR A 39 -0.99 8.58 -7.41
CA THR A 39 0.32 8.39 -6.77
C THR A 39 1.24 7.55 -7.66
N ARG A 40 0.73 6.48 -8.26
CA ARG A 40 1.48 5.63 -9.18
C ARG A 40 1.97 6.42 -10.39
N LEU A 41 1.07 7.13 -11.08
CA LEU A 41 1.41 7.93 -12.25
C LEU A 41 2.45 9.00 -11.90
N ALA A 42 2.32 9.66 -10.75
CA ALA A 42 3.29 10.65 -10.30
C ALA A 42 4.68 10.04 -10.03
N LEU A 43 4.75 8.84 -9.44
CA LEU A 43 6.02 8.12 -9.25
C LEU A 43 6.61 7.63 -10.58
N GLU A 44 5.77 7.29 -11.56
CA GLU A 44 6.23 6.98 -12.92
C GLU A 44 6.88 8.19 -13.60
N LEU A 45 6.45 9.43 -13.31
CA LEU A 45 7.11 10.64 -13.81
C LEU A 45 8.55 10.78 -13.30
N ILE A 46 8.85 10.33 -12.08
CA ILE A 46 10.24 10.30 -11.56
C ILE A 46 11.07 9.30 -12.36
N ASN A 47 10.51 8.13 -12.64
CA ASN A 47 11.19 7.08 -13.42
C ASN A 47 11.35 7.48 -14.89
N GLY A 48 10.42 8.28 -15.42
CA GLY A 48 10.46 8.86 -16.76
C GLY A 48 11.39 10.08 -16.88
N TYR A 49 12.05 10.51 -15.80
CA TYR A 49 13.01 11.60 -15.86
C TYR A 49 14.17 11.26 -16.82
N PRO A 50 14.61 12.19 -17.68
CA PRO A 50 15.71 11.94 -18.61
C PRO A 50 16.97 11.48 -17.86
N GLU A 51 17.54 10.34 -18.26
CA GLU A 51 18.72 9.73 -17.59
C GLU A 51 18.46 9.27 -16.13
N GLY A 52 17.19 9.20 -15.71
CA GLY A 52 16.74 8.60 -14.45
C GLY A 52 16.82 9.51 -13.21
N PRO A 53 16.48 8.99 -12.03
CA PRO A 53 16.40 9.76 -10.79
C PRO A 53 17.75 10.31 -10.31
N GLU A 54 18.86 9.64 -10.64
CA GLU A 54 20.21 10.13 -10.33
C GLU A 54 20.52 11.43 -11.08
N LYS A 55 20.05 11.55 -12.34
CA LYS A 55 20.18 12.78 -13.09
C LYS A 55 19.34 13.89 -12.49
N MET A 56 18.11 13.59 -12.08
CA MET A 56 17.26 14.54 -11.36
C MET A 56 17.97 15.11 -10.13
N LYS A 57 18.62 14.25 -9.33
CA LYS A 57 19.40 14.67 -8.16
C LYS A 57 20.62 15.51 -8.54
N SER A 58 21.32 15.15 -9.62
CA SER A 58 22.42 15.96 -10.15
C SER A 58 21.95 17.34 -10.62
N ASP A 59 20.81 17.41 -11.29
CA ASP A 59 20.24 18.66 -11.79
C ASP A 59 19.78 19.55 -10.63
N ILE A 60 19.20 18.97 -9.58
CA ILE A 60 18.87 19.70 -8.33
C ILE A 60 20.12 20.37 -7.74
N ASN A 61 21.27 19.68 -7.75
CA ASN A 61 22.52 20.20 -7.21
C ASN A 61 23.17 21.31 -8.04
N GLN A 62 22.72 21.54 -9.28
CA GLN A 62 23.22 22.61 -10.15
C GLN A 62 22.49 23.94 -9.91
N TYR A 63 21.35 23.93 -9.21
CA TYR A 63 20.62 25.15 -8.88
C TYR A 63 21.23 25.91 -7.69
N PRO A 64 21.00 27.22 -7.59
CA PRO A 64 21.37 28.01 -6.42
C PRO A 64 20.78 27.45 -5.12
N GLU A 65 21.45 27.71 -4.00
CA GLU A 65 21.12 27.12 -2.69
C GLU A 65 19.65 27.34 -2.27
N GLU A 66 19.07 28.52 -2.50
CA GLU A 66 17.66 28.80 -2.20
C GLU A 66 16.71 27.88 -3.00
N GLN A 67 16.97 27.71 -4.29
CA GLN A 67 16.17 26.85 -5.17
C GLN A 67 16.34 25.38 -4.80
N LYS A 68 17.57 24.99 -4.49
CA LYS A 68 17.90 23.64 -4.04
C LYS A 68 17.17 23.29 -2.74
N GLN A 69 17.08 24.21 -1.77
CA GLN A 69 16.32 24.00 -0.53
C GLN A 69 14.84 23.78 -0.79
N ILE A 70 14.23 24.51 -1.74
CA ILE A 70 12.81 24.30 -2.11
C ILE A 70 12.60 22.89 -2.68
N LEU A 71 13.44 22.47 -3.63
CA LEU A 71 13.31 21.16 -4.29
C LEU A 71 13.56 20.00 -3.30
N HIS A 72 14.56 20.14 -2.42
CA HIS A 72 14.79 19.16 -1.36
C HIS A 72 13.65 19.11 -0.36
N GLY A 73 13.10 20.27 0.04
CA GLY A 73 11.95 20.31 0.93
C GLY A 73 10.73 19.55 0.35
N LEU A 74 10.47 19.70 -0.95
CA LEU A 74 9.40 18.95 -1.64
C LEU A 74 9.68 17.44 -1.66
N LEU A 75 10.93 17.04 -1.94
CA LEU A 75 11.33 15.63 -1.93
C LEU A 75 11.25 15.00 -0.54
N ASP A 76 11.72 15.71 0.48
CA ASP A 76 11.69 15.24 1.86
C ASP A 76 10.24 15.09 2.34
N GLN A 77 9.38 16.07 2.04
CA GLN A 77 7.95 15.99 2.36
C GLN A 77 7.29 14.80 1.66
N ALA A 78 7.51 14.63 0.35
CA ALA A 78 6.96 13.51 -0.41
C ALA A 78 7.47 12.15 0.13
N SER A 79 8.74 12.09 0.55
CA SER A 79 9.33 10.88 1.14
C SER A 79 8.65 10.51 2.47
N VAL A 80 8.48 11.49 3.36
CA VAL A 80 7.80 11.32 4.65
C VAL A 80 6.36 10.88 4.44
N ASP A 81 5.61 11.55 3.56
CA ASP A 81 4.21 11.19 3.30
C ASP A 81 4.10 9.80 2.68
N HIS A 82 5.03 9.40 1.81
CA HIS A 82 5.04 8.06 1.22
C HIS A 82 5.30 6.97 2.26
N GLN A 83 6.21 7.21 3.21
CA GLN A 83 6.46 6.30 4.33
C GLN A 83 5.20 6.16 5.21
N ILE A 84 4.57 7.28 5.58
CA ILE A 84 3.33 7.29 6.36
C ILE A 84 2.23 6.49 5.64
N ASN A 85 2.07 6.69 4.33
CA ASN A 85 1.09 5.95 3.53
C ASN A 85 1.33 4.43 3.59
N GLY A 86 2.58 4.01 3.46
CA GLY A 86 2.96 2.60 3.58
C GLY A 86 2.59 2.02 4.95
N ASP A 87 2.84 2.77 6.02
CA ASP A 87 2.53 2.32 7.38
C ASP A 87 1.03 2.31 7.67
N LEU A 88 0.26 3.29 7.16
CA LEU A 88 -1.20 3.30 7.25
C LEU A 88 -1.82 2.09 6.52
N ILE A 89 -1.33 1.77 5.32
CA ILE A 89 -1.77 0.61 4.56
C ILE A 89 -1.45 -0.68 5.32
N ARG A 90 -0.22 -0.83 5.84
CA ARG A 90 0.17 -1.99 6.63
C ARG A 90 -0.69 -2.14 7.88
N LEU A 91 -0.98 -1.05 8.59
CA LEU A 91 -1.84 -1.04 9.77
C LEU A 91 -3.26 -1.48 9.42
N ALA A 92 -3.82 -0.97 8.32
CA ALA A 92 -5.14 -1.36 7.83
C ALA A 92 -5.19 -2.86 7.46
N MET A 93 -4.15 -3.38 6.81
CA MET A 93 -4.01 -4.81 6.53
C MET A 93 -3.94 -5.66 7.81
N GLN A 94 -3.12 -5.25 8.79
CA GLN A 94 -3.02 -5.94 10.07
C GLN A 94 -4.35 -5.96 10.82
N ARG A 95 -5.06 -4.83 10.85
CA ARG A 95 -6.41 -4.74 11.44
C ARG A 95 -7.39 -5.66 10.75
N SER A 96 -7.33 -5.75 9.42
CA SER A 96 -8.21 -6.62 8.63
C SER A 96 -7.92 -8.09 8.91
N ALA A 97 -6.63 -8.48 8.95
CA ALA A 97 -6.21 -9.83 9.30
C ALA A 97 -6.60 -10.21 10.75
N ALA A 98 -6.46 -9.28 11.70
CA ALA A 98 -6.88 -9.49 13.08
C ALA A 98 -8.40 -9.65 13.19
N MET A 99 -9.18 -8.85 12.46
CA MET A 99 -10.64 -8.97 12.43
C MET A 99 -11.08 -10.29 11.80
N GLN A 100 -10.46 -10.71 10.70
CA GLN A 100 -10.72 -12.01 10.08
C GLN A 100 -10.34 -13.17 11.02
N SER A 101 -9.23 -13.07 11.74
CA SER A 101 -8.83 -14.06 12.75
C SER A 101 -9.82 -14.12 13.91
N PHE A 102 -10.31 -12.97 14.38
CA PHE A 102 -11.33 -12.90 15.42
C PHE A 102 -12.66 -13.48 14.96
N ILE A 103 -13.11 -13.18 13.75
CA ILE A 103 -14.31 -13.78 13.15
C ILE A 103 -14.13 -15.28 12.95
N ALA A 104 -12.95 -15.75 12.52
CA ALA A 104 -12.66 -17.17 12.41
C ALA A 104 -12.66 -17.88 13.78
N GLN A 105 -12.19 -17.21 14.84
CA GLN A 105 -12.27 -17.70 16.22
C GLN A 105 -13.71 -17.66 16.78
N GLN A 106 -14.55 -16.76 16.27
CA GLN A 106 -15.96 -16.62 16.65
C GLN A 106 -16.93 -17.38 15.76
N ALA A 107 -16.48 -17.98 14.65
CA ALA A 107 -17.30 -18.75 13.74
C ALA A 107 -17.97 -19.90 14.53
N PRO A 108 -19.29 -19.88 14.73
CA PRO A 108 -19.98 -20.92 15.48
C PRO A 108 -20.06 -22.16 14.61
N GLY A 109 -19.10 -23.06 14.76
CA GLY A 109 -18.99 -24.26 13.92
C GLY A 109 -18.16 -25.42 14.49
N ALA A 110 -17.80 -25.40 15.78
CA ALA A 110 -17.14 -26.55 16.42
C ALA A 110 -17.50 -26.73 17.90
N THR A 111 -18.69 -26.29 18.32
CA THR A 111 -19.30 -26.73 19.57
C THR A 111 -20.60 -27.46 19.26
N TYR A 112 -20.54 -28.79 19.42
CA TYR A 112 -21.65 -29.75 19.38
C TYR A 112 -22.44 -29.85 18.07
N GLY A 113 -21.84 -30.47 17.07
CA GLY A 113 -22.59 -31.36 16.19
C GLY A 113 -23.06 -32.56 17.01
N SER A 114 -24.30 -32.52 17.48
CA SER A 114 -25.02 -33.69 18.01
C SER A 114 -25.37 -34.63 16.86
N ASP A 115 -24.36 -35.27 16.29
CA ASP A 115 -24.45 -36.56 15.62
C ASP A 115 -23.07 -37.20 15.77
N GLY A 116 -22.92 -37.90 16.90
CA GLY A 116 -21.70 -38.62 17.22
C GLY A 116 -21.57 -39.84 16.33
N GLU A 117 -20.59 -39.83 15.44
CA GLU A 117 -19.92 -41.06 15.02
C GLU A 117 -18.41 -40.81 14.99
N VAL A 118 -17.72 -41.49 15.90
CA VAL A 118 -16.27 -41.45 16.04
C VAL A 118 -15.66 -42.38 14.97
N PRO A 119 -14.62 -41.97 14.23
CA PRO A 119 -13.99 -42.80 13.22
C PRO A 119 -13.23 -43.98 13.86
N GLY A 120 -13.81 -45.18 13.79
CA GLY A 120 -13.13 -46.45 14.06
C GLY A 120 -12.63 -47.08 12.77
N ALA A 121 -11.37 -46.83 12.42
CA ALA A 121 -10.68 -47.56 11.36
C ALA A 121 -10.46 -49.02 11.77
N VAL A 122 -11.11 -49.97 11.09
CA VAL A 122 -10.61 -51.31 10.69
C VAL A 122 -11.76 -51.98 9.94
N GLY A 123 -11.66 -52.27 8.65
CA GLY A 123 -10.67 -53.17 8.08
C GLY A 123 -11.36 -54.52 7.81
N GLY A 124 -11.42 -54.93 6.55
CA GLY A 124 -11.77 -56.31 6.21
C GLY A 124 -12.95 -56.44 5.26
N VAL A 125 -12.61 -56.65 4.00
CA VAL A 125 -13.19 -57.66 3.10
C VAL A 125 -14.23 -58.57 3.74
N LEU A 126 -15.34 -58.82 3.04
CA LEU A 126 -15.69 -60.15 2.55
C LEU A 126 -16.95 -60.08 1.68
N SER A 127 -16.74 -60.32 0.39
CA SER A 127 -17.73 -60.92 -0.50
C SER A 127 -18.37 -62.15 0.16
N ARG A 128 -19.69 -62.36 -0.01
CA ARG A 128 -20.29 -63.54 -0.68
C ARG A 128 -21.81 -63.61 -0.47
N LYS A 129 -22.51 -63.58 -1.60
CA LYS A 129 -23.70 -64.36 -2.01
C LYS A 129 -24.38 -65.25 -0.96
N VAL A 130 -25.69 -65.08 -0.78
CA VAL A 130 -26.73 -66.13 -0.82
C VAL A 130 -28.00 -65.54 -1.44
#